data_AF-A0A971GPV9-F1
#
_entry.id   AF-A0A971GPV9-F1
#
_cell.length_a   1.000
_cell.length_b   1.000
_cell.length_c   1.000
_cell.angle_alpha   90.00
_cell.angle_beta   90.00
_cell.angle_gamma   90.00
#
_symmetry.space_group_name_H-M   'P 1'
#
loop_
_entity.id
_entity.type
_entity.pdbx_description
1 polymer ?
#
loop_
_entity_poly.entity_id
_entity_poly.type
_entity_poly.pdbx_seq_one_letter_code
_entity_poly.pdbx_strand_id
1 'polypeptide(L)' 'MNLIKEIKLYDADSLEYSGSMIVEGSKWKYDGVKDDHLVQMTSGMPLKAALACLISFNFVYDVIESAAE' A
#
# COMPACT_ATOMS: atom_id res chain seq x y z
N MET A 1 5.76 -19.80 8.29
CA MET A 1 4.53 -19.09 7.87
C MET A 1 4.93 -17.73 7.35
N ASN A 2 4.87 -17.51 6.04
CA ASN A 2 4.97 -16.17 5.48
C ASN A 2 3.58 -15.53 5.58
N LEU A 3 3.44 -14.53 6.44
CA LEU A 3 2.26 -13.67 6.44
C LEU A 3 2.34 -12.79 5.21
N ILE A 4 1.46 -13.02 4.24
CA ILE A 4 1.24 -12.07 3.15
C ILE A 4 0.25 -11.04 3.69
N LYS A 5 0.67 -9.78 3.70
CA LYS A 5 -0.24 -8.68 4.02
C LYS A 5 -0.53 -7.92 2.74
N GLU A 6 -1.80 -7.82 2.40
CA GLU A 6 -2.26 -6.92 1.35
C GLU A 6 -2.76 -5.64 2.01
N ILE A 7 -2.30 -4.49 1.52
CA ILE A 7 -2.77 -3.19 1.97
C ILE A 7 -3.54 -2.56 0.84
N LYS A 8 -4.87 -2.52 0.92
CA LYS A 8 -5.71 -1.91 -0.10
C LYS A 8 -5.71 -0.41 0.05
N LEU A 9 -5.56 0.30 -1.06
CA LEU A 9 -5.53 1.75 -1.12
C LEU A 9 -6.83 2.27 -1.71
N TYR A 10 -7.32 3.36 -1.14
CA TYR A 10 -8.52 4.04 -1.60
C TYR A 10 -8.22 5.53 -1.68
N ASP A 11 -8.80 6.20 -2.66
CA ASP A 11 -8.80 7.66 -2.68
C ASP A 11 -9.56 8.17 -1.44
N ALA A 12 -8.98 9.14 -0.72
CA ALA A 12 -9.48 9.54 0.59
C ALA A 12 -10.80 10.31 0.53
N ASP A 13 -11.08 10.99 -0.58
CA ASP A 13 -12.30 11.77 -0.78
C ASP A 13 -13.48 10.91 -1.26
N SER A 14 -13.22 10.04 -2.24
CA SER A 14 -14.24 9.22 -2.90
C SER A 14 -14.40 7.82 -2.30
N LEU A 15 -13.38 7.34 -1.58
CA LEU A 15 -13.24 5.96 -1.10
C LEU A 15 -13.21 4.91 -2.22
N GLU A 16 -12.94 5.33 -3.47
CA GLU A 16 -12.81 4.42 -4.60
C GLU A 16 -11.47 3.66 -4.53
N TYR A 17 -11.55 2.35 -4.81
CA TYR A 17 -10.38 1.48 -4.82
C TYR A 17 -9.35 1.94 -5.86
N SER A 18 -8.10 2.08 -5.42
CA SER A 18 -7.02 2.67 -6.20
C SER A 18 -5.77 1.79 -6.32
N GLY A 19 -5.92 0.50 -6.03
CA GLY A 19 -4.83 -0.48 -6.05
C GLY A 19 -4.45 -0.96 -4.65
N SER A 20 -3.33 -1.68 -4.55
CA SER A 20 -2.87 -2.21 -3.27
C SER A 20 -1.34 -2.20 -3.14
N MET A 21 -0.86 -2.47 -1.93
CA MET A 21 0.53 -2.78 -1.65
C MET A 21 0.61 -4.22 -1.16
N ILE A 22 1.45 -5.02 -1.80
CA ILE A 22 1.70 -6.41 -1.41
C ILE A 22 2.95 -6.44 -0.54
N VAL A 23 2.83 -6.97 0.68
CA VAL A 23 3.91 -7.06 1.66
C VAL A 23 4.34 -8.52 1.84
N GLU A 24 5.62 -8.77 1.60
CA GLU A 24 6.27 -10.08 1.74
C GLU A 24 7.47 -9.95 2.70
N GLY A 25 7.23 -10.28 3.97
CA GLY A 25 8.24 -10.13 5.03
C GLY A 25 8.61 -8.66 5.25
N SER A 26 9.85 -8.29 4.94
CA SER A 26 10.35 -6.90 5.07
C SER A 26 10.27 -6.09 3.77
N LYS A 27 9.84 -6.72 2.67
CA LYS A 27 9.72 -6.06 1.36
C LYS A 27 8.26 -5.80 1.04
N TRP A 28 8.02 -4.79 0.23
CA TRP A 28 6.69 -4.49 -0.29
C TRP A 28 6.78 -3.89 -1.69
N LYS A 29 5.69 -3.98 -2.44
CA LYS A 29 5.55 -3.38 -3.78
C LYS A 29 4.12 -2.89 -4.00
N TYR A 30 3.93 -1.92 -4.88
CA TYR A 30 2.61 -1.55 -5.37
C TYR A 30 2.08 -2.56 -6.39
N ASP A 31 0.76 -2.73 -6.41
CA ASP A 31 0.01 -3.53 -7.37
C ASP A 31 -1.23 -2.72 -7.82
N GLY A 32 -1.34 -2.46 -9.12
CA GLY A 32 -2.50 -1.75 -9.70
C GLY A 32 -2.64 -0.26 -9.35
N VAL A 33 -1.68 0.36 -8.67
CA VAL A 33 -1.67 1.79 -8.35
C VAL A 33 -1.22 2.62 -9.56
N LYS A 34 -2.01 3.62 -9.95
CA LYS A 34 -1.78 4.45 -11.16
C LYS A 34 -1.11 5.80 -10.89
N ASP A 35 -0.93 6.18 -9.64
CA ASP A 35 -0.24 7.42 -9.29
C ASP A 35 1.29 7.21 -9.35
N ASP A 36 1.88 7.50 -10.52
CA ASP A 36 3.32 7.36 -10.75
C ASP A 36 4.15 8.20 -9.77
N HIS A 37 3.66 9.38 -9.37
CA HIS A 37 4.39 10.27 -8.47
C HIS A 37 4.47 9.69 -7.05
N LEU A 38 3.35 9.17 -6.52
CA LEU A 38 3.33 8.41 -5.27
C LEU A 38 4.32 7.25 -5.35
N VAL A 39 4.22 6.42 -6.40
CA VAL A 39 5.05 5.24 -6.58
C VAL A 39 6.53 5.61 -6.59
N GLN A 40 6.93 6.62 -7.35
CA GLN A 40 8.32 7.07 -7.43
C GLN A 40 8.83 7.62 -6.09
N MET A 41 7.99 8.36 -5.36
CA MET A 41 8.39 9.01 -4.11
C MET A 41 8.52 8.02 -2.95
N THR A 42 7.68 6.99 -2.87
CA THR A 42 7.63 6.09 -1.71
C THR A 42 8.31 4.74 -1.94
N SER A 43 8.54 4.33 -3.18
CA SER A 43 9.20 3.05 -3.48
C SER A 43 10.59 2.97 -2.84
N GLY A 44 10.84 1.86 -2.13
CA GLY A 44 12.10 1.64 -1.41
C GLY A 44 12.14 2.24 0.01
N MET A 45 11.13 3.02 0.41
CA MET A 45 10.99 3.43 1.80
C MET A 45 10.61 2.25 2.70
N PRO A 46 10.96 2.30 4.00
CA PRO A 46 10.37 1.40 4.99
C PRO A 46 8.84 1.49 4.93
N LEU A 47 8.14 0.35 5.02
CA LEU A 47 6.68 0.30 4.86
C LEU A 47 5.95 1.33 5.73
N LYS A 48 6.32 1.48 7.01
CA LYS A 48 5.71 2.46 7.91
C LYS A 48 5.85 3.91 7.40
N ALA A 49 6.97 4.26 6.78
CA ALA A 49 7.19 5.59 6.21
C ALA A 49 6.33 5.79 4.96
N ALA A 50 6.26 4.80 4.07
CA ALA A 50 5.40 4.84 2.89
C ALA A 50 3.92 5.01 3.28
N LEU A 51 3.44 4.25 4.27
CA LEU A 51 2.06 4.35 4.78
C LEU A 51 1.75 5.74 5.36
N ALA A 52 2.71 6.36 6.06
CA ALA A 52 2.54 7.71 6.59
C ALA A 52 2.44 8.77 5.47
N CYS A 53 3.09 8.54 4.32
CA CYS A 53 3.02 9.44 3.17
C CYS A 53 1.68 9.37 2.42
N LEU A 54 0.95 8.25 2.48
CA LEU A 54 -0.26 8.03 1.67
C LEU A 54 -1.29 9.16 1.79
N ILE A 55 -1.52 9.66 3.00
CA ILE A 55 -2.50 10.74 3.21
C ILE A 55 -2.09 12.06 2.53
N SER A 56 -0.79 12.32 2.38
CA SER A 56 -0.29 13.49 1.64
C SER A 56 -0.54 13.38 0.14
N PHE A 57 -0.79 12.17 -0.37
CA PHE A 57 -1.18 11.87 -1.75
C PHE A 57 -2.68 11.58 -1.89
N ASN A 58 -3.49 11.93 -0.89
CA ASN A 58 -4.93 11.66 -0.87
C ASN A 58 -5.31 10.17 -0.86
N PHE A 59 -4.50 9.32 -0.24
CA PHE A 59 -4.83 7.90 -0.09
C PHE A 59 -5.07 7.52 1.39
N VAL A 60 -6.10 6.72 1.61
CA VAL A 60 -6.33 5.95 2.85
C VAL A 60 -6.21 4.46 2.55
N TYR A 61 -6.11 3.64 3.60
CA TYR A 61 -5.83 2.22 3.41
C TYR A 61 -6.46 1.29 4.43
N ASP A 62 -6.70 0.05 4.00
CA ASP A 62 -7.05 -1.08 4.86
C ASP A 62 -5.94 -2.13 4.81
N VAL A 63 -5.60 -2.69 5.97
CA VAL A 63 -4.62 -3.77 6.08
C VAL A 63 -5.35 -5.10 6.19
N ILE A 64 -5.14 -5.97 5.22
CA ILE A 64 -5.71 -7.31 5.15
C ILE A 64 -4.59 -8.31 5.42
N GLU A 65 -4.70 -9.01 6.55
CA GLU A 65 -3.77 -10.08 6.93
C GLU A 65 -4.38 -11.41 6.52
N SER A 66 -3.71 -12.16 5.64
CA SER A 66 -4.10 -13.53 5.30
C SER A 66 -3.03 -14.51 5.77
N ALA A 67 -3.44 -15.51 6.53
CA ALA A 67 -2.58 -16.65 6.83
C ALA A 67 -2.52 -17.52 5.57
N ALA A 68 -1.37 -17.55 4.89
CA ALA A 68 -1.14 -18.55 3.86
C ALA A 68 -0.99 -19.91 4.54
N GLU A 69 -1.97 -20.80 4.34
CA GLU A 69 -1.96 -22.21 4.77
C GLU A 69 -0.86 -23.03 4.07
#